data_AF-A0A2V9XQU3-F1
#
_entry.id   AF-A0A2V9XQU3-F1
#
_cell.length_a   1.000
_cell.length_b   1.000
_cell.length_c   1.000
_cell.angle_alpha   90.00
_cell.angle_beta   90.00
_cell.angle_gamma   90.00
#
_symmetry.space_group_name_H-M   'P 1'
#
loop_
_entity.id
_entity.type
_entity.pdbx_description
1 polymer ?
#
loop_
_entity_poly.entity_id
_entity_poly.type
_entity_poly.pdbx_seq_one_letter_code
_entity_poly.pdbx_strand_id
1 'polypeptide(L)'
;AFLQRDSAQMEQQLAWGTGKPGAEDPLFSAQSDTEAYYGRLTKARDFSRRAVDSAVRADSKETAALWQVNAALREAEFGNVAPAKQGVTAALALAPGRDVKVLAALTLARVGETARAKTMVQELEKSDSSNTVLKIYWLPTLKAAIELSGGNSAQALVFLESAAPYELGEPPPTQEGTLYPVYLRGQAQLVAHNGTAAAAEFQKFLNHHGIVLNFPLGALAHVGLARAYAMAGDTAKAKSAYQDFFSQWK
;
A
#
# COMPACT_ATOMS: atom_id res chain seq x y z
N ALA A 1 4.78 13.13 14.93
CA ALA A 1 6.07 12.47 15.21
C ALA A 1 6.80 12.06 13.93
N PHE A 2 6.25 11.15 13.11
CA PHE A 2 6.90 10.69 11.87
C PHE A 2 7.33 11.81 10.91
N LEU A 3 6.41 12.69 10.50
CA LEU A 3 6.72 13.81 9.57
C LEU A 3 7.79 14.78 10.10
N GLN A 4 7.89 14.91 11.42
CA GLN A 4 8.88 15.75 12.09
C GLN A 4 10.21 15.01 12.34
N ARG A 5 10.29 13.74 11.93
CA ARG A 5 11.44 12.84 12.19
C ARG A 5 11.76 12.69 13.68
N ASP A 6 10.74 12.78 14.52
CA ASP A 6 10.89 12.67 15.97
C ASP A 6 10.73 11.20 16.41
N SER A 7 11.84 10.46 16.39
CA SER A 7 11.86 9.05 16.78
C SER A 7 11.56 8.86 18.27
N ALA A 8 12.01 9.78 19.12
CA ALA A 8 11.76 9.72 20.56
C ALA A 8 10.25 9.84 20.85
N GLN A 9 9.55 10.74 20.15
CA GLN A 9 8.11 10.88 20.29
C GLN A 9 7.35 9.66 19.75
N MET A 10 7.80 9.05 18.65
CA MET A 10 7.22 7.79 18.14
C MET A 10 7.36 6.66 19.16
N GLU A 11 8.55 6.49 19.74
CA GLU A 11 8.81 5.49 20.78
C GLU A 11 7.96 5.74 22.04
N GLN A 12 7.80 7.01 22.44
CA GLN A 12 6.94 7.37 23.56
C GLN A 12 5.47 7.01 23.30
N GLN A 13 4.97 7.23 22.08
CA GLN A 13 3.61 6.86 21.69
C GLN A 13 3.42 5.34 21.72
N LEU A 14 4.40 4.60 21.19
CA LEU A 14 4.40 3.14 21.21
C LEU A 14 4.39 2.58 22.64
N ALA A 15 5.24 3.13 23.51
CA ALA A 15 5.28 2.76 24.92
C ALA A 15 3.96 3.10 25.63
N TRP A 16 3.36 4.26 25.33
CA TRP A 16 2.07 4.67 25.90
C TRP A 16 0.92 3.73 25.50
N GLY A 17 0.92 3.19 24.28
CA GLY A 17 -0.14 2.31 23.80
C GLY A 17 0.01 0.85 24.25
N THR A 18 1.17 0.46 24.75
CA THR A 18 1.42 -0.93 25.18
C THR A 18 0.42 -1.37 26.26
N GLY A 19 -0.20 -2.52 26.07
CA GLY A 19 -1.21 -3.10 26.96
C GLY A 19 -2.59 -2.43 26.92
N LYS A 20 -2.83 -1.44 26.03
CA LYS A 20 -4.12 -0.76 25.89
C LYS A 20 -4.92 -1.32 24.71
N PRO A 21 -6.06 -1.99 24.96
CA PRO A 21 -6.93 -2.48 23.89
C PRO A 21 -7.33 -1.36 22.92
N GLY A 22 -7.25 -1.62 21.62
CA GLY A 22 -7.62 -0.67 20.56
C GLY A 22 -6.61 0.45 20.29
N ALA A 23 -5.57 0.60 21.11
CA ALA A 23 -4.47 1.53 20.87
C ALA A 23 -3.16 0.80 20.57
N GLU A 24 -2.92 -0.36 21.19
CA GLU A 24 -1.71 -1.15 21.02
C GLU A 24 -1.51 -1.60 19.56
N ASP A 25 -2.55 -2.16 18.94
CA ASP A 25 -2.46 -2.79 17.63
C ASP A 25 -2.33 -1.79 16.45
N PRO A 26 -3.07 -0.65 16.38
CA PRO A 26 -2.78 0.39 15.39
C PRO A 26 -1.35 0.93 15.50
N LEU A 27 -0.85 1.15 16.73
CA LEU A 27 0.50 1.67 16.94
C LEU A 27 1.58 0.67 16.51
N PHE A 28 1.38 -0.63 16.75
CA PHE A 28 2.27 -1.66 16.19
C PHE A 28 2.19 -1.69 14.66
N SER A 29 1.02 -1.56 14.05
CA SER A 29 0.90 -1.48 12.59
C SER A 29 1.62 -0.24 12.03
N ALA A 30 1.42 0.94 12.63
CA ALA A 30 2.07 2.18 12.19
C ALA A 30 3.61 2.12 12.36
N GLN A 31 4.09 1.56 13.47
CA GLN A 31 5.52 1.32 13.66
C GLN A 31 6.06 0.35 12.60
N SER A 32 5.30 -0.69 12.28
CA SER A 32 5.64 -1.63 11.21
C SER A 32 5.78 -0.94 9.85
N ASP A 33 4.87 -0.01 9.53
CA ASP A 33 4.93 0.80 8.31
C ASP A 33 6.15 1.73 8.31
N THR A 34 6.47 2.34 9.46
CA THR A 34 7.68 3.16 9.63
C THR A 34 8.97 2.35 9.41
N GLU A 35 9.08 1.15 9.99
CA GLU A 35 10.24 0.29 9.77
C GLU A 35 10.35 -0.12 8.30
N ALA A 36 9.22 -0.41 7.64
CA ALA A 36 9.17 -0.76 6.23
C ALA A 36 9.53 0.43 5.31
N TYR A 37 9.09 1.65 5.65
CA TYR A 37 9.41 2.89 4.93
C TYR A 37 10.91 3.11 4.82
N TYR A 38 11.64 2.79 5.89
CA TYR A 38 13.10 2.87 5.92
C TYR A 38 13.80 1.57 5.49
N GLY A 39 13.09 0.55 5.02
CA GLY A 39 13.70 -0.68 4.50
C GLY A 39 14.08 -1.75 5.54
N ARG A 40 13.70 -1.56 6.81
CA ARG A 40 14.00 -2.50 7.91
C ARG A 40 12.95 -3.61 8.01
N LEU A 41 12.87 -4.43 6.95
CA LEU A 41 11.79 -5.42 6.76
C LEU A 41 11.68 -6.44 7.90
N THR A 42 12.79 -6.85 8.51
CA THR A 42 12.75 -7.79 9.65
C THR A 42 12.03 -7.17 10.85
N LYS A 43 12.31 -5.90 11.17
CA LYS A 43 11.61 -5.18 12.25
C LYS A 43 10.15 -4.92 11.89
N ALA A 44 9.88 -4.55 10.63
CA ALA A 44 8.52 -4.38 10.15
C ALA A 44 7.69 -5.65 10.36
N ARG A 45 8.20 -6.83 9.96
CA ARG A 45 7.53 -8.12 10.14
C ARG A 45 7.26 -8.44 11.61
N ASP A 46 8.20 -8.11 12.50
CA ASP A 46 8.01 -8.31 13.94
C ASP A 46 6.86 -7.46 14.48
N PHE A 47 6.83 -6.16 14.16
CA PHE A 47 5.74 -5.28 14.56
C PHE A 47 4.39 -5.67 13.94
N SER A 48 4.37 -6.13 12.68
CA SER A 48 3.14 -6.67 12.08
C SER A 48 2.59 -7.85 12.86
N ARG A 49 3.46 -8.80 13.25
CA ARG A 49 3.05 -9.95 14.06
C ARG A 49 2.46 -9.50 15.41
N ARG A 50 3.12 -8.54 16.07
CA ARG A 50 2.64 -7.98 17.35
C ARG A 50 1.30 -7.27 17.22
N ALA A 51 1.04 -6.57 16.10
CA ALA A 51 -0.25 -5.96 15.82
C ALA A 51 -1.36 -7.02 15.67
N VAL A 52 -1.10 -8.07 14.88
CA VAL A 52 -2.03 -9.20 14.71
C VAL A 52 -2.30 -9.89 16.05
N ASP A 53 -1.25 -10.25 16.79
CA ASP A 53 -1.36 -10.93 18.07
C ASP A 53 -2.13 -10.09 19.11
N SER A 54 -1.91 -8.77 19.13
CA SER A 54 -2.64 -7.85 19.99
C SER A 54 -4.15 -7.84 19.67
N ALA A 55 -4.50 -7.70 18.40
CA ALA A 55 -5.90 -7.72 17.97
C ALA A 55 -6.58 -9.06 18.24
N VAL A 56 -5.88 -10.19 18.07
CA VAL A 56 -6.37 -11.53 18.44
C VAL A 56 -6.59 -11.65 19.95
N ARG A 57 -5.64 -11.18 20.78
CA ARG A 57 -5.79 -11.17 22.25
C ARG A 57 -6.99 -10.32 22.71
N ALA A 58 -7.33 -9.27 21.97
CA ALA A 58 -8.49 -8.43 22.21
C ALA A 58 -9.80 -9.00 21.61
N ASP A 59 -9.79 -10.23 21.08
CA ASP A 59 -10.90 -10.90 20.39
C ASP A 59 -11.44 -10.14 19.16
N SER A 60 -10.63 -9.26 18.56
CA SER A 60 -10.98 -8.52 17.35
C SER A 60 -10.40 -9.19 16.10
N LYS A 61 -11.03 -10.29 15.66
CA LYS A 61 -10.55 -11.09 14.51
C LYS A 61 -10.52 -10.32 13.20
N GLU A 62 -11.50 -9.45 12.96
CA GLU A 62 -11.54 -8.61 11.75
C GLU A 62 -10.36 -7.63 11.72
N THR A 63 -10.08 -6.98 12.85
CA THR A 63 -8.91 -6.09 12.99
C THR A 63 -7.60 -6.86 12.82
N ALA A 64 -7.48 -8.05 13.40
CA ALA A 64 -6.32 -8.92 13.22
C ALA A 64 -6.10 -9.30 11.74
N ALA A 65 -7.19 -9.64 11.03
CA ALA A 65 -7.16 -9.93 9.60
C ALA A 65 -6.71 -8.71 8.77
N LEU A 66 -7.15 -7.50 9.14
CA LEU A 66 -6.72 -6.25 8.50
C LEU A 66 -5.22 -6.00 8.68
N TRP A 67 -4.68 -6.16 9.90
CA TRP A 67 -3.23 -6.07 10.13
C TRP A 67 -2.44 -7.12 9.36
N GLN A 68 -2.95 -8.34 9.30
CA GLN A 68 -2.32 -9.44 8.59
C GLN A 68 -2.27 -9.19 7.07
N VAL A 69 -3.34 -8.65 6.47
CA VAL A 69 -3.37 -8.36 5.03
C VAL A 69 -2.64 -7.06 4.68
N ASN A 70 -2.61 -6.05 5.56
CA ASN A 70 -1.77 -4.86 5.38
C ASN A 70 -0.27 -5.24 5.35
N ALA A 71 0.16 -6.14 6.23
CA ALA A 71 1.50 -6.70 6.19
C ALA A 71 1.77 -7.47 4.88
N ALA A 72 0.81 -8.28 4.43
CA ALA A 72 0.92 -9.03 3.17
C ALA A 72 1.05 -8.10 1.95
N LEU A 73 0.31 -6.99 1.93
CA LEU A 73 0.37 -5.99 0.87
C LEU A 73 1.75 -5.33 0.79
N ARG A 74 2.35 -5.00 1.94
CA ARG A 74 3.73 -4.48 1.98
C ARG A 74 4.74 -5.48 1.44
N GLU A 75 4.61 -6.76 1.78
CA GLU A 75 5.46 -7.80 1.19
C GLU A 75 5.31 -7.84 -0.34
N ALA A 76 4.10 -7.69 -0.86
CA ALA A 76 3.86 -7.64 -2.31
C ALA A 76 4.56 -6.46 -2.98
N GLU A 77 4.50 -5.25 -2.41
CA GLU A 77 5.14 -4.07 -3.00
C GLU A 77 6.67 -4.10 -2.95
N PHE A 78 7.24 -4.89 -2.02
CA PHE A 78 8.66 -5.18 -2.00
C PHE A 78 9.07 -6.39 -2.85
N GLY A 79 8.13 -7.00 -3.58
CA GLY A 79 8.39 -8.14 -4.45
C GLY A 79 8.46 -9.50 -3.75
N ASN A 80 8.10 -9.58 -2.46
CA ASN A 80 8.13 -10.81 -1.68
C ASN A 80 6.83 -11.63 -1.90
N VAL A 81 6.76 -12.31 -3.03
CA VAL A 81 5.58 -13.02 -3.52
C VAL A 81 5.06 -14.09 -2.55
N ALA A 82 5.94 -14.97 -2.04
CA ALA A 82 5.52 -16.08 -1.18
C ALA A 82 4.97 -15.60 0.19
N PRO A 83 5.66 -14.71 0.93
CA PRO A 83 5.13 -14.12 2.15
C PRO A 83 3.79 -13.39 1.95
N ALA A 84 3.64 -12.64 0.86
CA ALA A 84 2.39 -11.95 0.54
C ALA A 84 1.22 -12.92 0.35
N LYS A 85 1.40 -14.00 -0.42
CA LYS A 85 0.35 -15.03 -0.61
C LYS A 85 -0.02 -15.73 0.69
N GLN A 86 0.97 -16.08 1.51
CA GLN A 86 0.74 -16.68 2.82
C GLN A 86 -0.05 -15.74 3.74
N GLY A 87 0.32 -14.46 3.76
CA GLY A 87 -0.36 -13.44 4.56
C GLY A 87 -1.82 -13.25 4.14
N VAL A 88 -2.12 -13.25 2.83
CA VAL A 88 -3.52 -13.23 2.35
C VAL A 88 -4.32 -14.43 2.85
N THR A 89 -3.76 -15.63 2.72
CA THR A 89 -4.43 -16.86 3.20
C THR A 89 -4.68 -16.81 4.71
N ALA A 90 -3.70 -16.35 5.49
CA ALA A 90 -3.83 -16.21 6.94
C ALA A 90 -4.89 -15.17 7.34
N ALA A 91 -4.92 -14.01 6.67
CA ALA A 91 -5.91 -12.97 6.91
C ALA A 91 -7.34 -13.44 6.65
N LEU A 92 -7.58 -14.09 5.51
CA LEU A 92 -8.90 -14.61 5.15
C LEU A 92 -9.38 -15.73 6.09
N ALA A 93 -8.45 -16.50 6.66
CA ALA A 93 -8.77 -17.52 7.67
C ALA A 93 -9.12 -16.92 9.04
N LEU A 94 -8.58 -15.75 9.39
CA LEU A 94 -8.94 -15.00 10.59
C LEU A 94 -10.34 -14.40 10.46
N ALA A 95 -10.56 -13.63 9.38
CA ALA A 95 -11.85 -13.06 9.04
C ALA A 95 -11.90 -12.64 7.56
N PRO A 96 -12.88 -13.13 6.77
CA PRO A 96 -13.01 -12.77 5.36
C PRO A 96 -13.95 -11.57 5.16
N GLY A 97 -13.83 -10.52 5.98
CA GLY A 97 -14.63 -9.31 5.83
C GLY A 97 -14.32 -8.54 4.56
N ARG A 98 -15.22 -7.63 4.18
CA ARG A 98 -15.13 -6.86 2.92
C ARG A 98 -13.79 -6.13 2.80
N ASP A 99 -13.38 -5.46 3.85
CA ASP A 99 -12.19 -4.63 3.90
C ASP A 99 -10.92 -5.48 3.78
N VAL A 100 -10.90 -6.66 4.44
CA VAL A 100 -9.85 -7.68 4.26
C VAL A 100 -9.82 -8.17 2.82
N LYS A 101 -10.97 -8.45 2.20
CA LYS A 101 -11.07 -8.89 0.80
C LYS A 101 -10.57 -7.82 -0.17
N VAL A 102 -10.82 -6.53 0.07
CA VAL A 102 -10.28 -5.45 -0.78
C VAL A 102 -8.75 -5.49 -0.79
N LEU A 103 -8.10 -5.51 0.38
CA LEU A 103 -6.64 -5.55 0.45
C LEU A 103 -6.06 -6.89 -0.01
N ALA A 104 -6.77 -8.00 0.21
CA ALA A 104 -6.37 -9.32 -0.28
C ALA A 104 -6.39 -9.38 -1.81
N ALA A 105 -7.44 -8.88 -2.45
CA ALA A 105 -7.55 -8.79 -3.90
C ALA A 105 -6.43 -7.92 -4.49
N LEU A 106 -6.14 -6.79 -3.84
CA LEU A 106 -5.03 -5.91 -4.23
C LEU A 106 -3.71 -6.65 -4.13
N THR A 107 -3.40 -7.24 -2.97
CA THR A 107 -2.17 -8.01 -2.73
C THR A 107 -2.00 -9.12 -3.79
N LEU A 108 -3.05 -9.89 -4.07
CA LEU A 108 -3.03 -10.95 -5.07
C LEU A 108 -2.76 -10.41 -6.48
N ALA A 109 -3.40 -9.31 -6.87
CA ALA A 109 -3.14 -8.66 -8.15
C ALA A 109 -1.69 -8.20 -8.25
N ARG A 110 -1.15 -7.59 -7.19
CA ARG A 110 0.22 -7.07 -7.13
C ARG A 110 1.30 -8.16 -7.23
N VAL A 111 1.00 -9.39 -6.79
CA VAL A 111 1.92 -10.54 -6.90
C VAL A 111 1.63 -11.47 -8.08
N GLY A 112 0.78 -11.07 -9.03
CA GLY A 112 0.51 -11.84 -10.25
C GLY A 112 -0.55 -12.93 -10.14
N GLU A 113 -1.25 -13.05 -9.02
CA GLU A 113 -2.37 -13.99 -8.82
C GLU A 113 -3.68 -13.44 -9.41
N THR A 114 -3.64 -13.10 -10.70
CA THR A 114 -4.72 -12.38 -11.39
C THR A 114 -6.04 -13.13 -11.38
N ALA A 115 -6.04 -14.46 -11.52
CA ALA A 115 -7.25 -15.27 -11.48
C ALA A 115 -7.97 -15.16 -10.13
N ARG A 116 -7.24 -15.33 -9.02
CA ARG A 116 -7.79 -15.20 -7.66
C ARG A 116 -8.23 -13.78 -7.35
N ALA A 117 -7.46 -12.78 -7.79
CA ALA A 117 -7.83 -11.37 -7.64
C ALA A 117 -9.14 -11.05 -8.39
N LYS A 118 -9.30 -11.53 -9.64
CA LYS A 118 -10.53 -11.37 -10.43
C LYS A 118 -11.75 -11.99 -9.73
N THR A 119 -11.63 -13.21 -9.22
CA THR A 119 -12.71 -13.86 -8.46
C THR A 119 -13.13 -13.01 -7.27
N MET A 120 -12.16 -12.51 -6.49
CA MET A 120 -12.46 -11.69 -5.30
C MET A 120 -13.08 -10.34 -5.67
N VAL A 121 -12.64 -9.70 -6.75
CA VAL A 121 -13.26 -8.47 -7.30
C VAL A 121 -14.72 -8.73 -7.68
N GLN A 122 -15.01 -9.83 -8.38
CA GLN A 122 -16.39 -10.18 -8.77
C GLN A 122 -17.28 -10.46 -7.56
N GLU A 123 -16.74 -11.06 -6.50
CA GLU A 123 -17.47 -11.24 -5.24
C GLU A 123 -17.80 -9.90 -4.59
N LEU A 124 -16.82 -9.00 -4.45
CA LEU A 124 -16.98 -7.66 -3.88
C LEU A 124 -18.02 -6.84 -4.67
N GLU A 125 -17.99 -6.91 -6.00
CA GLU A 125 -18.98 -6.23 -6.86
C GLU A 125 -20.41 -6.71 -6.61
N LYS A 126 -20.59 -8.02 -6.38
CA LYS A 126 -21.90 -8.62 -6.13
C LYS A 126 -22.39 -8.33 -4.71
N SER A 127 -21.53 -8.45 -3.71
CA SER A 127 -21.92 -8.33 -2.29
C SER A 127 -22.18 -6.89 -1.86
N ASP A 128 -21.47 -5.92 -2.44
CA ASP A 128 -21.45 -4.53 -1.97
C ASP A 128 -21.80 -3.55 -3.09
N SER A 129 -22.76 -3.93 -3.93
CA SER A 129 -23.18 -3.20 -5.12
C SER A 129 -23.80 -1.81 -4.85
N SER A 130 -23.97 -1.37 -3.61
CA SER A 130 -24.39 -0.01 -3.24
C SER A 130 -23.26 0.83 -2.63
N ASN A 131 -22.10 0.23 -2.34
CA ASN A 131 -20.99 0.91 -1.68
C ASN A 131 -20.27 1.86 -2.66
N THR A 132 -20.47 3.17 -2.45
CA THR A 132 -19.90 4.22 -3.31
C THR A 132 -18.38 4.21 -3.32
N VAL A 133 -17.72 4.09 -2.16
CA VAL A 133 -16.26 4.09 -2.05
C VAL A 133 -15.67 2.89 -2.80
N LEU A 134 -16.28 1.72 -2.66
CA LEU A 134 -15.90 0.53 -3.40
C LEU A 134 -16.03 0.74 -4.92
N LYS A 135 -17.14 1.33 -5.39
CA LYS A 135 -17.39 1.57 -6.82
C LYS A 135 -16.43 2.57 -7.46
N ILE A 136 -16.19 3.70 -6.81
CA ILE A 136 -15.49 4.82 -7.45
C ILE A 136 -13.98 4.77 -7.22
N TYR A 137 -13.53 4.12 -6.14
CA TYR A 137 -12.12 4.10 -5.74
C TYR A 137 -11.54 2.68 -5.81
N TRP A 138 -12.03 1.73 -5.01
CA TRP A 138 -11.35 0.45 -4.85
C TRP A 138 -11.52 -0.50 -6.03
N LEU A 139 -12.72 -0.69 -6.57
CA LEU A 139 -12.93 -1.60 -7.71
C LEU A 139 -12.15 -1.17 -8.95
N PRO A 140 -12.14 0.11 -9.36
CA PRO A 140 -11.30 0.54 -10.47
C PRO A 140 -9.81 0.37 -10.18
N THR A 141 -9.36 0.62 -8.94
CA THR A 141 -7.97 0.40 -8.51
C THR A 141 -7.57 -1.07 -8.57
N LEU A 142 -8.43 -1.98 -8.10
CA LEU A 142 -8.21 -3.42 -8.15
C LEU A 142 -8.16 -3.94 -9.59
N LYS A 143 -9.08 -3.50 -10.44
CA LYS A 143 -9.09 -3.83 -11.87
C LYS A 143 -7.82 -3.34 -12.56
N ALA A 144 -7.39 -2.12 -12.25
CA ALA A 144 -6.14 -1.57 -12.79
C ALA A 144 -4.92 -2.36 -12.33
N ALA A 145 -4.85 -2.78 -11.06
CA ALA A 145 -3.77 -3.63 -10.56
C ALA A 145 -3.70 -4.98 -11.30
N ILE A 146 -4.86 -5.58 -11.60
CA ILE A 146 -4.97 -6.83 -12.35
C ILE A 146 -4.47 -6.65 -13.80
N GLU A 147 -4.93 -5.60 -14.49
CA GLU A 147 -4.49 -5.32 -15.87
C GLU A 147 -3.00 -5.01 -15.94
N LEU A 148 -2.49 -4.22 -14.99
CA LEU A 148 -1.08 -3.87 -14.90
C LEU A 148 -0.20 -5.11 -14.66
N SER A 149 -0.67 -6.06 -13.83
CA SER A 149 0.02 -7.34 -13.64
C SER A 149 0.09 -8.17 -14.93
N GLY A 150 -0.85 -8.00 -15.86
CA GLY A 150 -0.82 -8.59 -17.19
C GLY A 150 -0.05 -7.77 -18.23
N GLY A 151 0.57 -6.66 -17.84
CA GLY A 151 1.26 -5.73 -18.74
C GLY A 151 0.34 -4.79 -19.53
N ASN A 152 -0.97 -4.81 -19.27
CA ASN A 152 -1.95 -3.99 -19.98
C ASN A 152 -2.05 -2.58 -19.37
N SER A 153 -1.05 -1.74 -19.63
CA SER A 153 -0.99 -0.37 -19.11
C SER A 153 -2.15 0.50 -19.59
N ALA A 154 -2.56 0.38 -20.85
CA ALA A 154 -3.64 1.18 -21.43
C ALA A 154 -4.96 1.00 -20.68
N GLN A 155 -5.37 -0.26 -20.46
CA GLN A 155 -6.62 -0.54 -19.74
C GLN A 155 -6.52 -0.18 -18.24
N ALA A 156 -5.34 -0.35 -17.63
CA ALA A 156 -5.11 0.08 -16.26
C ALA A 156 -5.32 1.60 -16.10
N LEU A 157 -4.81 2.41 -17.03
CA LEU A 157 -5.00 3.86 -17.02
C LEU A 157 -6.48 4.24 -17.13
N VAL A 158 -7.23 3.61 -18.03
CA VAL A 158 -8.68 3.85 -18.19
C VAL A 158 -9.44 3.56 -16.89
N PHE A 159 -9.16 2.44 -16.22
CA PHE A 159 -9.81 2.15 -14.94
C PHE A 159 -9.47 3.20 -13.87
N LEU A 160 -8.26 3.73 -13.85
CA LEU A 160 -7.82 4.68 -12.83
C LEU A 160 -8.40 6.09 -13.00
N GLU A 161 -9.01 6.43 -14.15
CA GLU A 161 -9.67 7.72 -14.37
C GLU A 161 -10.78 7.98 -13.34
N SER A 162 -11.57 6.95 -13.00
CA SER A 162 -12.67 7.07 -12.03
C SER A 162 -12.19 7.47 -10.63
N ALA A 163 -10.99 7.04 -10.25
CA ALA A 163 -10.43 7.31 -8.92
C ALA A 163 -9.68 8.65 -8.85
N ALA A 164 -9.36 9.28 -9.99
CA ALA A 164 -8.55 10.50 -10.04
C ALA A 164 -9.12 11.66 -9.20
N PRO A 165 -10.43 11.96 -9.19
CA PRO A 165 -10.98 13.04 -8.35
C PRO A 165 -10.89 12.77 -6.84
N TYR A 166 -10.64 11.52 -6.45
CA TYR A 166 -10.66 11.05 -5.07
C TYR A 166 -9.27 10.55 -4.61
N GLU A 167 -8.24 10.77 -5.44
CA GLU A 167 -6.91 10.16 -5.27
C GLU A 167 -6.14 10.61 -4.03
N LEU A 168 -6.49 11.79 -3.49
CA LEU A 168 -5.95 12.36 -2.26
C LEU A 168 -6.81 12.03 -1.02
N GLY A 169 -7.84 11.22 -1.16
CA GLY A 169 -8.65 10.75 -0.05
C GLY A 169 -7.97 9.64 0.75
N GLU A 170 -8.57 9.33 1.91
CA GLU A 170 -8.15 8.24 2.80
C GLU A 170 -9.29 7.21 2.93
N PRO A 171 -9.73 6.57 1.84
CA PRO A 171 -10.85 5.65 1.91
C PRO A 171 -10.48 4.41 2.73
N PRO A 172 -11.35 3.95 3.66
CA PRO A 172 -11.18 2.65 4.30
C PRO A 172 -10.98 1.55 3.25
N PRO A 173 -10.12 0.56 3.47
CA PRO A 173 -9.67 0.12 4.80
C PRO A 173 -8.24 0.54 5.19
N THR A 174 -7.64 1.51 4.48
CA THR A 174 -6.31 2.01 4.83
C THR A 174 -6.41 3.06 5.94
N GLN A 175 -5.45 3.05 6.87
CA GLN A 175 -5.39 4.04 7.96
C GLN A 175 -4.81 5.39 7.55
N GLU A 176 -4.07 5.41 6.44
CA GLU A 176 -3.35 6.57 5.91
C GLU A 176 -3.74 6.75 4.43
N GLY A 177 -3.53 7.94 3.89
CA GLY A 177 -3.75 8.20 2.46
C GLY A 177 -2.66 7.56 1.60
N THR A 178 -2.83 6.27 1.29
CA THR A 178 -1.82 5.47 0.58
C THR A 178 -1.51 5.96 -0.85
N LEU A 179 -2.37 6.80 -1.44
CA LEU A 179 -2.29 7.25 -2.83
C LEU A 179 -2.19 6.06 -3.82
N TYR A 180 -2.79 4.90 -3.50
CA TYR A 180 -2.67 3.69 -4.31
C TYR A 180 -3.03 3.87 -5.81
N PRO A 181 -4.14 4.53 -6.18
CA PRO A 181 -4.46 4.78 -7.58
C PRO A 181 -3.41 5.62 -8.31
N VAL A 182 -2.72 6.52 -7.59
CA VAL A 182 -1.62 7.32 -8.11
C VAL A 182 -0.40 6.44 -8.35
N TYR A 183 -0.05 5.58 -7.38
CA TYR A 183 1.07 4.65 -7.51
C TYR A 183 0.90 3.73 -8.73
N LEU A 184 -0.28 3.14 -8.89
CA LEU A 184 -0.59 2.26 -10.04
C LEU A 184 -0.59 3.04 -11.36
N ARG A 185 -1.04 4.29 -11.40
CA ARG A 185 -0.94 5.14 -12.60
C ARG A 185 0.51 5.40 -12.96
N GLY A 186 1.36 5.77 -12.00
CA GLY A 186 2.80 5.94 -12.22
C GLY A 186 3.45 4.67 -12.78
N GLN A 187 3.12 3.50 -12.21
CA GLN A 187 3.60 2.22 -12.74
C GLN A 187 3.06 1.90 -14.14
N ALA A 188 1.79 2.18 -14.42
CA ALA A 188 1.20 1.99 -15.75
C ALA A 188 1.88 2.89 -16.79
N GLN A 189 2.19 4.13 -16.45
CA GLN A 189 2.94 5.05 -17.31
C GLN A 189 4.38 4.57 -17.56
N LEU A 190 5.05 3.97 -16.55
CA LEU A 190 6.35 3.32 -16.76
C LEU A 190 6.23 2.15 -17.75
N VAL A 191 5.23 1.28 -17.61
CA VAL A 191 4.98 0.16 -18.54
C VAL A 191 4.65 0.67 -19.94
N ALA A 192 3.97 1.81 -20.06
CA ALA A 192 3.68 2.48 -21.33
C ALA A 192 4.88 3.25 -21.91
N HIS A 193 6.07 3.16 -21.30
CA HIS A 193 7.27 3.91 -21.67
C HIS A 193 7.11 5.44 -21.68
N ASN A 194 6.16 5.97 -20.89
CA ASN A 194 5.90 7.39 -20.76
C ASN A 194 6.56 7.95 -19.48
N GLY A 195 7.87 8.17 -19.55
CA GLY A 195 8.66 8.65 -18.40
C GLY A 195 8.16 9.99 -17.84
N THR A 196 7.74 10.94 -18.67
CA THR A 196 7.25 12.25 -18.22
C THR A 196 5.96 12.13 -17.42
N ALA A 197 4.98 11.36 -17.91
CA ALA A 197 3.73 11.16 -17.19
C ALA A 197 3.94 10.34 -15.90
N ALA A 198 4.80 9.31 -15.95
CA ALA A 198 5.17 8.55 -14.76
C ALA A 198 5.79 9.44 -13.68
N ALA A 199 6.70 10.34 -14.06
CA ALA A 199 7.33 11.26 -13.12
C ALA A 199 6.30 12.19 -12.47
N ALA A 200 5.33 12.69 -13.23
CA ALA A 200 4.26 13.54 -12.70
C ALA A 200 3.42 12.81 -11.63
N GLU A 201 3.11 11.52 -11.83
CA GLU A 201 2.34 10.73 -10.85
C GLU A 201 3.16 10.45 -9.58
N PHE A 202 4.42 10.02 -9.71
CA PHE A 202 5.26 9.76 -8.52
C PHE A 202 5.60 11.05 -7.74
N GLN A 203 5.69 12.19 -8.40
CA GLN A 203 5.92 13.48 -7.75
C GLN A 203 4.79 13.86 -6.78
N LYS A 204 3.55 13.38 -6.99
CA LYS A 204 2.43 13.63 -6.08
C LYS A 204 2.68 13.08 -4.67
N PHE A 205 3.41 11.96 -4.54
CA PHE A 205 3.77 11.42 -3.22
C PHE A 205 4.63 12.40 -2.41
N LEU A 206 5.55 13.09 -3.07
CA LEU A 206 6.42 14.08 -2.45
C LEU A 206 5.64 15.36 -2.13
N ASN A 207 4.75 15.79 -3.02
CA ASN A 207 3.92 16.97 -2.84
C ASN A 207 2.86 16.79 -1.73
N HIS A 208 2.45 15.55 -1.48
CA HIS A 208 1.41 15.18 -0.51
C HIS A 208 1.94 14.26 0.59
N HIS A 209 3.20 14.42 0.98
CA HIS A 209 3.84 13.61 2.01
C HIS A 209 3.08 13.61 3.36
N GLY A 210 2.32 14.67 3.67
CA GLY A 210 1.49 14.75 4.86
C GLY A 210 0.23 13.87 4.83
N ILE A 211 -0.19 13.44 3.64
CA ILE A 211 -1.30 12.49 3.42
C ILE A 211 -0.75 11.05 3.40
N VAL A 212 0.39 10.84 2.74
CA VAL A 212 1.04 9.52 2.61
C VAL A 212 1.63 9.03 3.93
N LEU A 213 2.12 9.96 4.75
CA LEU A 213 2.76 9.68 6.04
C LEU A 213 3.86 8.60 5.90
N ASN A 214 3.80 7.56 6.72
CA ASN A 214 4.77 6.47 6.83
C ASN A 214 4.42 5.28 5.93
N PHE A 215 3.38 5.36 5.10
CA PHE A 215 3.06 4.27 4.20
C PHE A 215 4.22 4.00 3.21
N PRO A 216 4.67 2.75 3.01
CA PRO A 216 5.88 2.47 2.24
C PRO A 216 5.87 2.88 0.77
N LEU A 217 4.69 3.12 0.18
CA LEU A 217 4.63 3.68 -1.18
C LEU A 217 5.26 5.07 -1.27
N GLY A 218 5.27 5.85 -0.19
CA GLY A 218 6.01 7.12 -0.13
C GLY A 218 7.50 6.93 -0.38
N ALA A 219 8.10 5.90 0.21
CA ALA A 219 9.50 5.55 -0.05
C ALA A 219 9.70 5.00 -1.47
N LEU A 220 8.84 4.07 -1.91
CA LEU A 220 8.94 3.47 -3.24
C LEU A 220 8.67 4.47 -4.39
N ALA A 221 7.95 5.56 -4.14
CA ALA A 221 7.74 6.62 -5.12
C ALA A 221 9.04 7.29 -5.56
N HIS A 222 10.06 7.40 -4.70
CA HIS A 222 11.38 7.90 -5.11
C HIS A 222 12.03 6.98 -6.16
N VAL A 223 11.90 5.66 -6.01
CA VAL A 223 12.39 4.68 -7.00
C VAL A 223 11.60 4.80 -8.32
N GLY A 224 10.27 4.93 -8.23
CA GLY A 224 9.42 5.17 -9.39
C GLY A 224 9.80 6.45 -10.15
N LEU A 225 10.02 7.54 -9.41
CA LEU A 225 10.43 8.83 -9.94
C LEU A 225 11.80 8.76 -10.62
N ALA A 226 12.77 8.08 -10.00
CA ALA A 226 14.09 7.87 -10.57
C ALA A 226 14.03 7.09 -11.90
N ARG A 227 13.24 6.01 -11.96
CA ARG A 227 13.00 5.23 -13.19
C ARG A 227 12.32 6.06 -14.27
N ALA A 228 11.34 6.88 -13.89
CA ALA A 228 10.62 7.75 -14.79
C ALA A 228 11.53 8.82 -15.42
N TYR A 229 12.38 9.46 -14.62
CA TYR A 229 13.37 10.42 -15.12
C TYR A 229 14.43 9.77 -16.03
N ALA A 230 14.92 8.58 -15.66
CA ALA A 230 15.86 7.85 -16.51
C ALA A 230 15.25 7.52 -17.88
N MET A 231 13.99 7.08 -17.90
CA MET A 231 13.23 6.82 -19.12
C MET A 231 12.99 8.08 -19.96
N ALA A 232 12.83 9.24 -19.33
CA ALA A 232 12.71 10.54 -20.00
C ALA A 232 14.06 11.14 -20.44
N GLY A 233 15.19 10.46 -20.14
CA GLY A 233 16.54 10.94 -20.46
C GLY A 233 17.14 11.95 -19.45
N ASP A 234 16.42 12.31 -18.40
CA ASP A 234 16.89 13.23 -17.35
C ASP A 234 17.74 12.49 -16.31
N THR A 235 18.98 12.17 -16.70
CA THR A 235 19.92 11.39 -15.89
C THR A 235 20.27 12.11 -14.58
N ALA A 236 20.30 13.44 -14.58
CA ALA A 236 20.61 14.23 -13.39
C ALA A 236 19.52 14.06 -12.32
N LYS A 237 18.24 14.23 -12.70
CA LYS A 237 17.13 14.01 -11.76
C LYS A 237 16.96 12.55 -11.38
N ALA A 238 17.20 11.62 -12.30
CA ALA A 238 17.18 10.18 -11.98
C ALA A 238 18.19 9.84 -10.88
N LYS A 239 19.42 10.34 -10.99
CA LYS A 239 20.47 10.14 -9.98
C LYS A 239 20.06 10.76 -8.63
N SER A 240 19.55 12.00 -8.64
CA SER A 240 19.10 12.66 -7.41
C SER A 240 18.00 11.85 -6.71
N ALA A 241 16.97 11.42 -7.44
CA ALA A 241 15.86 10.65 -6.86
C ALA A 241 16.31 9.30 -6.28
N TYR A 242 17.27 8.61 -6.92
CA TYR A 242 17.88 7.41 -6.35
C TYR A 242 18.68 7.71 -5.08
N GLN A 243 19.45 8.80 -5.06
CA GLN A 243 20.21 9.21 -3.88
C GLN A 243 19.28 9.52 -2.70
N ASP A 244 18.17 10.21 -2.95
CA ASP A 244 17.15 10.47 -1.93
C ASP A 244 16.61 9.16 -1.35
N PHE A 245 16.24 8.20 -2.19
CA PHE A 245 15.80 6.87 -1.76
C PHE A 245 16.87 6.13 -0.92
N PHE A 246 18.11 6.05 -1.37
CA PHE A 246 19.16 5.34 -0.64
C PHE A 246 19.59 6.06 0.64
N SER A 247 19.35 7.37 0.75
CA SER A 247 19.63 8.12 1.98
C SER A 247 18.70 7.73 3.13
N GLN A 248 17.44 7.39 2.81
CA GLN A 248 16.41 6.97 3.77
C GLN A 248 16.32 5.46 3.95
N TRP A 249 16.53 4.66 2.90
CA TRP A 249 16.39 3.21 2.93
C TRP A 249 17.61 2.54 3.58
N LYS A 250 17.56 2.35 4.91
CA LYS A 250 18.64 1.85 5.78
C LYS A 250 18.11 0.91 6.87
#